data_AF-A0A350T5N4-F1
#
_entry.id   AF-A0A350T5N4-F1
#
_cell.length_a   1.000
_cell.length_b   1.000
_cell.length_c   1.000
_cell.angle_alpha   90.00
_cell.angle_beta   90.00
_cell.angle_gamma   90.00
#
_symmetry.space_group_name_H-M   'P 1'
#
loop_
_entity.id
_entity.type
_entity.pdbx_description
1 polymer ?
#
loop_
_entity_poly.entity_id
_entity_poly.type
_entity_poly.pdbx_seq_one_letter_code
_entity_poly.pdbx_strand_id
1 'polypeptide(L)' 'MPSEIRLYGLDGIPEVRPGDDLNAIIGDALEASNLTPLDGDVLV' A
#
# COMPACT_ATOMS: atom_id res chain seq x y z
N MET A 1 14.60 21.72 10.67
CA MET A 1 13.18 21.31 10.74
C MET A 1 13.17 19.85 11.16
N PRO A 2 12.32 19.41 12.11
CA PRO A 2 12.26 17.99 12.43
C PRO A 2 11.72 17.22 11.22
N SER A 3 12.35 16.10 10.90
CA SER A 3 11.88 15.16 9.88
C SER A 3 10.73 14.32 10.45
N GLU A 4 9.64 14.20 9.70
CA GLU A 4 8.48 13.38 10.03
C GLU A 4 8.46 12.11 9.17
N ILE A 5 8.08 10.98 9.77
CA ILE A 5 7.79 9.72 9.06
C ILE A 5 6.37 9.31 9.43
N ARG A 6 5.58 8.91 8.44
CA ARG A 6 4.22 8.40 8.62
C ARG A 6 4.18 6.98 8.09
N LEU A 7 3.67 6.05 8.90
CA LEU A 7 3.51 4.64 8.54
C LEU A 7 2.02 4.33 8.45
N TYR A 8 1.63 3.62 7.39
CA TYR A 8 0.26 3.20 7.16
C TYR A 8 0.22 1.70 6.97
N GLY A 9 -0.75 1.04 7.60
CA GLY A 9 -1.13 -0.32 7.24
C GLY A 9 -2.10 -0.27 6.07
N LEU A 10 -1.99 -1.23 5.14
CA LEU A 10 -2.98 -1.42 4.09
C LEU A 10 -4.02 -2.43 4.55
N ASP A 11 -5.28 -2.02 4.53
CA ASP A 11 -6.42 -2.91 4.75
C ASP A 11 -6.85 -3.56 3.42
N GLY A 12 -7.56 -4.69 3.50
CA GLY A 12 -8.14 -5.34 2.32
C GLY A 12 -7.22 -6.27 1.54
N ILE A 13 -5.99 -6.51 2.00
CA ILE A 13 -5.09 -7.51 1.41
C ILE A 13 -5.69 -8.92 1.62
N PRO A 14 -5.97 -9.69 0.55
CA PRO A 14 -6.53 -11.03 0.65
C PRO A 14 -5.45 -12.08 0.97
N GLU A 15 -5.87 -13.35 1.10
CA GLU A 15 -4.93 -14.48 1.08
C GLU A 15 -4.29 -14.59 -0.31
N VAL A 16 -2.98 -14.31 -0.39
CA VAL A 16 -2.20 -14.34 -1.63
C VAL A 16 -1.88 -15.77 -2.04
N ARG A 17 -1.97 -16.06 -3.35
CA ARG A 17 -1.62 -17.34 -3.96
C ARG A 17 -0.59 -17.18 -5.08
N PRO A 18 0.15 -18.25 -5.43
CA PRO A 18 1.08 -18.20 -6.55
C PRO A 18 0.39 -17.82 -7.86
N GLY A 19 0.93 -16.80 -8.54
CA GLY A 19 0.39 -16.29 -9.80
C GLY A 19 -0.55 -15.09 -9.65
N ASP A 20 -0.90 -14.69 -8.43
CA ASP A 20 -1.66 -13.46 -8.20
C ASP A 20 -0.88 -12.21 -8.64
N ASP A 21 -1.59 -11.23 -9.17
CA ASP A 21 -1.02 -9.91 -9.48
C ASP A 21 -0.99 -9.06 -8.21
N LEU A 22 0.17 -9.03 -7.57
CA LEU A 22 0.39 -8.23 -6.37
C LEU A 22 0.20 -6.73 -6.62
N ASN A 23 0.47 -6.23 -7.82
CA ASN A 23 0.30 -4.80 -8.10
C ASN A 23 -1.18 -4.42 -8.10
N ALA A 24 -2.03 -5.26 -8.69
CA ALA A 24 -3.47 -5.08 -8.64
C ALA A 24 -3.98 -5.15 -7.19
N ILE A 25 -3.55 -6.17 -6.44
CA ILE A 25 -3.95 -6.35 -5.03
C ILE A 25 -3.54 -5.15 -4.16
N ILE A 26 -2.31 -4.66 -4.30
CA ILE A 26 -1.83 -3.49 -3.55
C ILE A 26 -2.59 -2.23 -3.98
N GLY A 27 -2.89 -2.07 -5.28
CA GLY A 27 -3.72 -0.98 -5.79
C GLY A 27 -5.10 -0.97 -5.14
N ASP A 28 -5.78 -2.11 -5.12
CA ASP A 28 -7.10 -2.25 -4.48
C ASP A 28 -7.03 -1.94 -2.96
N ALA A 29 -5.97 -2.38 -2.28
CA ALA A 29 -5.77 -2.14 -0.86
C ALA A 29 -5.48 -0.66 -0.54
N LEU A 30 -4.75 0.03 -1.41
CA LEU A 30 -4.54 1.48 -1.32
C LEU A 30 -5.85 2.24 -1.46
N GLU A 31 -6.69 1.86 -2.43
CA GLU A 31 -8.03 2.42 -2.61
C GLU A 31 -8.92 2.16 -1.38
N ALA A 32 -8.93 0.93 -0.86
CA ALA A 32 -9.70 0.57 0.33
C ALA A 32 -9.24 1.34 1.58
N SER A 33 -7.95 1.65 1.67
CA SER A 33 -7.34 2.44 2.75
C SER A 33 -7.45 3.96 2.52
N ASN A 34 -8.03 4.38 1.40
CA ASN A 34 -8.13 5.78 0.98
C ASN A 34 -6.77 6.50 0.97
N LEU A 35 -5.75 5.81 0.45
CA LEU A 35 -4.37 6.30 0.32
C LEU A 35 -4.00 6.45 -1.15
N THR A 36 -3.33 7.57 -1.47
CA THR A 36 -2.70 7.78 -2.79
C THR A 36 -1.20 7.88 -2.57
N PRO A 37 -0.39 6.94 -3.10
CA PRO A 37 1.07 7.04 -3.03
C PRO A 37 1.57 8.31 -3.71
N LEU A 38 2.54 8.96 -3.08
CA LEU A 38 3.22 10.14 -3.60
C LEU A 38 4.67 9.82 -3.96
N ASP A 39 5.28 10.68 -4.76
CA ASP A 39 6.70 10.56 -5.08
C ASP A 39 7.56 10.56 -3.82
N GLY A 40 8.38 9.52 -3.67
CA GLY A 40 9.25 9.33 -2.50
C GLY A 40 8.64 8.44 -1.41
N ASP A 41 7.37 8.03 -1.52
CA ASP A 41 6.81 7.01 -0.66
C ASP A 41 7.46 5.65 -0.93
N VAL A 42 7.49 4.81 0.11
CA VAL A 42 8.08 3.48 0.08
C VAL A 42 7.02 2.44 0.39
N LEU A 43 6.80 1.53 -0.55
CA LEU A 43 6.04 0.30 -0.33
C LEU A 43 7.02 -0.78 0.17
N VAL A 44 6.65 -1.48 1.25
CA VAL A 44 7.44 -2.53 1.90
C VAL A 44 6.71 -3.86 1.83
#